data_AF-A0A935S1F5-F1
#
_entry.id   AF-A0A935S1F5-F1
#
_cell.length_a   1.000
_cell.length_b   1.000
_cell.length_c   1.000
_cell.angle_alpha   90.00
_cell.angle_beta   90.00
_cell.angle_gamma   90.00
#
_symmetry.space_group_name_H-M   'P 1'
#
loop_
_entity.id
_entity.type
_entity.pdbx_description
1 polymer ?
#
loop_
_entity_poly.entity_id
_entity_poly.type
_entity_poly.pdbx_seq_one_letter_code
_entity_poly.pdbx_strand_id
1 'polypeptide(L)'
;MKKQLLLSGALLLSMGAFAQKQMHLFKDAKVVENKRFQNAFTTANMDLNPNTTASKAIGPVNQEVSTPNVSANSSSAPILNNVWYRISGSGNVYGFLVSASKPLNYQRILGAVSFIQRKSATYVVSPAGDSNVGSIVAYWGKNDANTNSLASWDSTLIYADATNQGRYPSGGIWNTAPGNGNTDLNKAVAVGSGPVTTGSGWVGSWYASKSLSLTPKNAAGPDEQFFANAAPFNSATSPSMTKHDFPRYGMNVCDNGVYVAGQKMNDINGTTAAAQGIRGASISKRNV
;
A
#
# COMPACT_ATOMS: atom_id res chain seq x y z
N MET A 1 -30.44 -22.17 -34.56
CA MET A 1 -29.06 -22.62 -34.25
C MET A 1 -27.98 -21.52 -34.25
N LYS A 2 -28.19 -20.33 -34.85
CA LYS A 2 -27.14 -19.27 -34.89
C LYS A 2 -26.90 -18.51 -33.57
N LYS A 3 -27.90 -18.43 -32.68
CA LYS A 3 -27.81 -17.65 -31.42
C LYS A 3 -27.02 -18.36 -30.31
N GLN A 4 -27.08 -19.70 -30.24
CA GLN A 4 -26.34 -20.48 -29.24
C GLN A 4 -24.84 -20.49 -29.54
N LEU A 5 -24.45 -20.56 -30.82
CA LEU A 5 -23.05 -20.50 -31.24
C LEU A 5 -22.41 -19.15 -30.89
N LEU A 6 -23.18 -18.05 -31.01
CA LEU A 6 -22.72 -16.71 -30.63
C LEU A 6 -22.51 -16.57 -29.12
N LEU A 7 -23.41 -17.15 -28.31
CA LEU A 7 -23.28 -17.16 -26.84
C LEU A 7 -22.08 -17.99 -26.39
N SER A 8 -21.89 -19.18 -26.97
CA SER A 8 -20.75 -20.05 -26.65
C SER A 8 -19.41 -19.43 -27.09
N GLY A 9 -19.38 -18.75 -28.25
CA GLY A 9 -18.20 -18.01 -28.70
C GLY A 9 -17.86 -16.81 -27.82
N ALA A 10 -18.87 -16.04 -27.41
CA ALA A 10 -18.68 -14.92 -26.48
C ALA A 10 -18.24 -15.39 -25.08
N LEU A 11 -18.73 -16.54 -24.62
CA LEU A 11 -18.31 -17.15 -23.35
C LEU A 11 -16.86 -17.66 -23.41
N LEU A 12 -16.45 -18.31 -24.51
CA LEU A 12 -15.06 -18.76 -24.69
C LEU A 12 -14.09 -17.59 -24.85
N LEU A 13 -14.49 -16.52 -25.55
CA LEU A 13 -13.69 -15.29 -25.67
C LEU A 13 -13.59 -14.54 -24.34
N SER A 14 -14.65 -14.49 -23.53
CA SER A 14 -14.59 -13.90 -22.20
C SER A 14 -13.74 -14.75 -21.26
N MET A 15 -13.86 -16.08 -21.29
CA MET A 15 -12.99 -16.97 -20.53
C MET A 15 -11.52 -16.84 -20.96
N GLY A 16 -11.21 -16.63 -22.25
CA GLY A 16 -9.85 -16.33 -22.72
C GLY A 16 -9.33 -14.97 -22.25
N ALA A 17 -10.18 -13.94 -22.26
CA ALA A 17 -9.83 -12.60 -21.78
C ALA A 17 -9.67 -12.53 -20.24
N PHE A 18 -10.39 -13.38 -19.50
CA PHE A 18 -10.24 -13.51 -18.03
C PHE A 18 -9.20 -14.56 -17.61
N ALA A 19 -8.79 -15.48 -18.48
CA ALA A 19 -7.70 -16.43 -18.23
C ALA A 19 -6.31 -15.77 -18.29
N GLN A 20 -6.20 -14.61 -18.93
CA GLN A 20 -5.00 -13.75 -18.89
C GLN A 20 -4.94 -12.84 -17.65
N LYS A 21 -5.64 -13.17 -16.54
CA LYS A 21 -5.54 -12.51 -15.23
C LYS A 21 -4.16 -12.58 -14.55
N GLN A 22 -3.10 -12.93 -15.27
CA GLN A 22 -1.75 -13.04 -14.74
C GLN A 22 -0.73 -12.43 -15.71
N MET A 23 -0.80 -11.13 -15.95
CA MET A 23 0.46 -10.41 -16.16
C MET A 23 1.08 -10.19 -14.78
N HIS A 24 2.11 -11.00 -14.50
CA HIS A 24 2.83 -10.98 -13.24
C HIS A 24 3.48 -9.60 -13.03
N LEU A 25 2.94 -8.79 -12.13
CA LEU A 25 3.58 -7.59 -11.55
C LEU A 25 5.04 -7.81 -11.10
N PHE A 26 5.37 -9.07 -10.78
CA PHE A 26 6.64 -9.49 -10.21
C PHE A 26 7.27 -10.67 -10.96
N LYS A 27 7.03 -10.81 -12.27
CA LYS A 27 7.55 -11.93 -13.09
C LYS A 27 9.06 -12.11 -12.95
N ASP A 28 9.76 -11.01 -12.66
CA ASP A 28 11.21 -10.94 -12.49
C ASP A 28 11.63 -10.26 -11.17
N ALA A 29 10.79 -10.31 -10.13
CA ALA A 29 11.19 -9.79 -8.82
C ALA A 29 12.35 -10.62 -8.25
N LYS A 30 13.56 -10.10 -8.38
CA LYS A 30 14.75 -10.70 -7.79
C LYS A 30 14.80 -10.33 -6.31
N VAL A 31 14.74 -11.35 -5.45
CA VAL A 31 15.08 -11.19 -4.03
C VAL A 31 16.58 -10.88 -3.95
N VAL A 32 16.92 -9.65 -3.57
CA VAL A 32 18.30 -9.32 -3.18
C VAL A 32 18.49 -9.78 -1.74
N GLU A 33 19.04 -10.98 -1.57
CA GLU A 33 19.45 -11.47 -0.25
C GLU A 33 20.72 -10.75 0.19
N ASN A 34 20.56 -9.67 0.95
CA ASN A 34 21.69 -9.00 1.59
C ASN A 34 21.55 -9.12 3.10
N LYS A 35 22.49 -9.83 3.73
CA LYS A 35 22.55 -10.03 5.20
C LYS A 35 22.56 -8.72 5.98
N ARG A 36 22.97 -7.60 5.38
CA ARG A 36 22.88 -6.26 5.99
C ARG A 36 21.44 -5.84 6.30
N PHE A 37 20.45 -6.31 5.53
CA PHE A 37 19.04 -6.04 5.81
C PHE A 37 18.46 -6.92 6.90
N GLN A 38 19.04 -8.09 7.23
CA GLN A 38 18.52 -8.94 8.32
C GLN A 38 18.49 -8.15 9.65
N ASN A 39 19.57 -7.43 9.96
CA ASN A 39 19.65 -6.57 11.14
C ASN A 39 18.65 -5.40 11.07
N ALA A 40 18.44 -4.81 9.89
CA ALA A 40 17.49 -3.71 9.72
C ALA A 40 16.05 -4.11 10.05
N PHE A 41 15.66 -5.38 9.95
CA PHE A 41 14.32 -5.85 10.35
C PHE A 41 14.23 -6.27 11.81
N THR A 42 15.32 -6.75 12.40
CA THR A 42 15.44 -6.88 13.86
C THR A 42 15.34 -5.50 14.52
N THR A 43 15.94 -4.47 13.90
CA THR A 43 15.85 -3.05 14.29
C THR A 43 14.52 -2.39 13.86
N ALA A 44 13.88 -2.76 12.75
CA ALA A 44 12.54 -2.27 12.41
C ALA A 44 11.45 -2.88 13.32
N ASN A 45 11.73 -4.00 13.97
CA ASN A 45 10.98 -4.44 15.14
C ASN A 45 11.34 -3.64 16.40
N MET A 46 12.51 -2.99 16.48
CA MET A 46 12.79 -1.97 17.51
C MET A 46 12.11 -0.62 17.23
N ASP A 47 11.63 -0.35 16.01
CA ASP A 47 10.68 0.75 15.72
C ASP A 47 9.25 0.47 16.22
N LEU A 48 9.01 -0.73 16.77
CA LEU A 48 7.85 -1.02 17.62
C LEU A 48 8.14 -0.72 19.11
N ASN A 49 9.35 -0.29 19.46
CA ASN A 49 9.64 0.25 20.78
C ASN A 49 9.31 1.75 20.79
N PRO A 50 8.24 2.20 21.48
CA PRO A 50 7.79 3.60 21.48
C PRO A 50 8.77 4.57 22.18
N ASN A 51 9.92 4.08 22.68
CA ASN A 51 10.88 4.86 23.46
C ASN A 51 11.83 5.73 22.63
N THR A 52 11.79 5.70 21.30
CA THR A 52 12.54 6.68 20.49
C THR A 52 11.59 7.69 19.85
N THR A 53 11.79 8.96 20.20
CA THR A 53 10.93 10.10 19.85
C THR A 53 10.75 10.33 18.34
N ALA A 54 11.64 9.77 17.51
CA ALA A 54 11.63 9.91 16.06
C ALA A 54 10.60 9.01 15.34
N SER A 55 10.13 7.95 15.98
CA SER A 55 9.24 6.95 15.37
C SER A 55 7.78 7.01 15.87
N LYS A 56 7.49 7.92 16.81
CA LYS A 56 6.14 8.13 17.34
C LYS A 56 5.35 9.03 16.39
N ALA A 57 4.40 8.44 15.66
CA ALA A 57 3.39 9.22 14.96
C ALA A 57 2.60 10.01 16.02
N ILE A 58 2.53 11.33 15.83
CA ILE A 58 1.72 12.19 16.68
C ILE A 58 0.26 11.79 16.42
N GLY A 59 -0.42 11.21 17.41
CA GLY A 59 -1.87 10.92 17.31
C GLY A 59 -2.67 12.17 16.96
N PRO A 60 -3.96 12.07 16.59
CA PRO A 60 -4.80 13.25 16.48
C PRO A 60 -4.83 13.94 17.85
N VAL A 61 -4.02 15.00 17.99
CA VAL A 61 -3.97 15.75 19.24
C VAL A 61 -5.12 16.72 19.17
N ASN A 62 -6.11 16.54 20.03
CA ASN A 62 -6.87 17.68 20.55
C ASN A 62 -5.93 18.47 21.47
N GLN A 63 -4.78 18.92 20.95
CA GLN A 63 -4.03 19.98 21.60
C GLN A 63 -4.70 21.23 21.09
N GLU A 64 -5.43 21.89 21.99
CA GLU A 64 -5.51 23.34 21.90
C GLU A 64 -4.08 23.81 21.67
N VAL A 65 -3.88 24.54 20.57
CA VAL A 65 -2.65 25.28 20.34
C VAL A 65 -2.60 26.26 21.50
N SER A 66 -1.96 25.87 22.61
CA SER A 66 -1.60 26.81 23.64
C SER A 66 -0.68 27.80 22.94
N THR A 67 -1.17 29.02 22.81
CA THR A 67 -0.40 30.13 22.27
C THR A 67 0.94 30.13 23.00
N PRO A 68 2.06 29.88 22.31
CA PRO A 68 3.34 29.95 22.98
C PRO A 68 3.44 31.37 23.51
N ASN A 69 3.69 31.51 24.81
CA ASN A 69 4.00 32.79 25.42
C ASN A 69 5.41 33.16 24.94
N VAL A 70 5.49 33.63 23.69
CA VAL A 70 6.72 34.08 23.08
C VAL A 70 6.96 35.48 23.64
N SER A 71 7.86 35.58 24.62
CA SER A 71 8.51 36.84 24.92
C SER A 71 9.17 37.32 23.63
N ALA A 72 8.63 38.42 23.10
CA ALA A 72 9.10 39.06 21.90
C ALA A 72 10.51 39.60 22.14
N ASN A 73 11.55 38.80 21.89
CA ASN A 73 12.94 39.24 21.70
C ASN A 73 13.92 38.11 21.29
N SER A 74 13.55 37.27 20.32
CA SER A 74 14.59 36.63 19.49
C SER A 74 14.11 36.47 18.05
N SER A 75 14.35 37.50 17.26
CA SER A 75 14.39 37.37 15.81
C SER A 75 15.56 36.45 15.43
N SER A 76 15.29 35.52 14.51
CA SER A 76 16.26 34.63 13.83
C SER A 76 16.79 33.40 14.58
N ALA A 77 15.91 32.42 14.80
CA ALA A 77 16.30 31.02 14.59
C ALA A 77 15.20 30.34 13.75
N PRO A 78 15.46 29.88 12.52
CA PRO A 78 14.51 29.02 11.84
C PRO A 78 14.31 27.77 12.70
N ILE A 79 13.08 27.26 12.79
CA ILE A 79 12.78 25.96 13.38
C ILE A 79 13.53 24.90 12.55
N LEU A 80 14.77 24.64 12.92
CA LEU A 80 15.61 23.54 12.50
C LEU A 80 16.04 22.80 13.76
N ASN A 81 15.06 22.31 14.52
CA ASN A 81 15.34 21.15 15.33
C ASN A 81 15.29 19.96 14.35
N ASN A 82 16.41 19.26 14.19
CA ASN A 82 16.64 18.10 13.29
C ASN A 82 15.73 16.88 13.56
N VAL A 83 14.55 17.09 14.13
CA VAL A 83 13.58 16.05 14.43
C VAL A 83 12.61 15.95 13.26
N TRP A 84 12.86 14.96 12.40
CA TRP A 84 11.91 14.58 11.36
C TRP A 84 10.73 13.86 12.00
N TYR A 85 9.55 14.48 11.98
CA TYR A 85 8.34 13.86 12.49
C TYR A 85 7.68 13.01 11.40
N ARG A 86 7.28 11.79 11.78
CA ARG A 86 6.52 10.92 10.89
C ARG A 86 5.07 11.38 10.84
N ILE A 87 4.66 11.90 9.68
CA ILE A 87 3.30 12.42 9.45
C ILE A 87 2.27 11.35 9.05
N SER A 88 2.68 10.10 8.84
CA SER A 88 1.78 9.03 8.41
C SER A 88 2.14 7.66 8.96
N GLY A 89 1.09 6.84 9.09
CA GLY A 89 1.09 5.49 9.62
C GLY A 89 -0.30 4.90 9.47
N SER A 90 -0.46 3.60 9.72
CA SER A 90 -1.80 3.01 9.68
C SER A 90 -2.46 3.13 11.05
N GLY A 91 -3.68 3.64 11.09
CA GLY A 91 -4.47 3.79 12.31
C GLY A 91 -5.94 3.41 12.12
N ASN A 92 -6.70 3.47 13.20
CA ASN A 92 -8.17 3.49 13.20
C ASN A 92 -8.65 4.77 13.92
N VAL A 93 -9.96 4.91 14.14
CA VAL A 93 -10.53 6.07 14.86
C VAL A 93 -9.98 6.23 16.29
N TYR A 94 -9.42 5.16 16.87
CA TYR A 94 -8.86 5.16 18.21
C TYR A 94 -7.35 5.47 18.25
N GLY A 95 -6.69 5.65 17.09
CA GLY A 95 -5.31 6.10 17.01
C GLY A 95 -4.44 5.30 16.03
N PHE A 96 -3.12 5.54 16.11
CA PHE A 96 -2.12 4.85 15.30
C PHE A 96 -1.92 3.41 15.78
N LEU A 97 -2.06 2.45 14.87
CA LEU A 97 -1.89 1.03 15.14
C LEU A 97 -0.51 0.53 14.70
N VAL A 98 -0.02 1.02 13.56
CA VAL A 98 1.25 0.55 12.98
C VAL A 98 1.99 1.72 12.33
N SER A 99 3.09 2.14 12.97
CA SER A 99 3.97 3.20 12.48
C SER A 99 4.66 2.81 11.17
N ALA A 100 5.00 1.53 10.97
CA ALA A 100 5.75 1.06 9.82
C ALA A 100 5.10 1.36 8.46
N SER A 101 3.76 1.46 8.41
CA SER A 101 3.02 1.71 7.18
C SER A 101 3.26 3.13 6.66
N LYS A 102 3.26 3.32 5.34
CA LYS A 102 3.38 4.64 4.70
C LYS A 102 2.21 4.84 3.73
N PRO A 103 1.01 5.15 4.23
CA PRO A 103 -0.15 5.33 3.38
C PRO A 103 -0.14 6.67 2.63
N LEU A 104 0.55 7.70 3.14
CA LEU A 104 0.60 9.04 2.55
C LEU A 104 1.84 9.19 1.66
N ASN A 105 1.65 9.71 0.45
CA ASN A 105 2.72 9.96 -0.51
C ASN A 105 2.49 11.26 -1.26
N TYR A 106 3.56 12.04 -1.45
CA TYR A 106 3.57 13.20 -2.32
C TYR A 106 4.46 12.92 -3.53
N GLN A 107 3.91 13.07 -4.74
CA GLN A 107 4.66 12.99 -5.98
C GLN A 107 4.83 14.39 -6.57
N ARG A 108 6.00 14.98 -6.31
CA ARG A 108 6.40 16.33 -6.72
C ARG A 108 6.17 16.62 -8.19
N ILE A 109 6.53 15.70 -9.09
CA ILE A 109 6.43 15.95 -10.54
C ILE A 109 4.98 16.06 -11.01
N LEU A 110 4.09 15.26 -10.41
CA LEU A 110 2.66 15.28 -10.72
C LEU A 110 1.92 16.37 -9.94
N GLY A 111 2.60 17.02 -8.97
CA GLY A 111 2.00 17.98 -8.06
C GLY A 111 0.85 17.38 -7.24
N ALA A 112 0.92 16.09 -6.92
CA ALA A 112 -0.20 15.35 -6.36
C ALA A 112 0.15 14.74 -5.00
N VAL A 113 -0.76 14.91 -4.04
CA VAL A 113 -0.77 14.17 -2.78
C VAL A 113 -1.70 12.98 -2.94
N SER A 114 -1.29 11.84 -2.41
CA SER A 114 -2.10 10.62 -2.39
C SER A 114 -2.07 9.98 -1.02
N PHE A 115 -3.18 9.32 -0.68
CA PHE A 115 -3.23 8.44 0.48
C PHE A 115 -3.92 7.12 0.15
N ILE A 116 -3.33 6.03 0.61
CA ILE A 116 -3.85 4.68 0.43
C ILE A 116 -4.47 4.22 1.74
N GLN A 117 -5.75 3.89 1.72
CA GLN A 117 -6.45 3.47 2.92
C GLN A 117 -7.45 2.35 2.64
N ARG A 118 -7.94 1.72 3.70
CA ARG A 118 -9.12 0.85 3.59
C ARG A 118 -10.33 1.68 3.23
N LYS A 119 -11.28 1.08 2.50
CA LYS A 119 -12.51 1.77 2.08
C LYS A 119 -13.26 2.34 3.29
N SER A 120 -13.94 3.47 3.09
CA SER A 120 -14.92 3.96 4.06
C SER A 120 -16.19 3.10 4.03
N ALA A 121 -17.04 3.25 5.05
CA ALA A 121 -18.34 2.57 5.08
C ALA A 121 -19.24 2.96 3.90
N THR A 122 -19.09 4.18 3.38
CA THR A 122 -19.88 4.73 2.27
C THR A 122 -19.29 4.45 0.89
N TYR A 123 -18.07 3.92 0.79
CA TYR A 123 -17.46 3.60 -0.50
C TYR A 123 -18.06 2.31 -1.08
N VAL A 124 -18.63 2.43 -2.28
CA VAL A 124 -19.32 1.33 -2.96
C VAL A 124 -18.35 0.59 -3.87
N VAL A 125 -17.96 -0.63 -3.48
CA VAL A 125 -17.10 -1.52 -4.26
C VAL A 125 -17.91 -2.26 -5.34
N SER A 126 -17.30 -2.45 -6.50
CA SER A 126 -17.80 -3.29 -7.59
C SER A 126 -16.77 -4.36 -7.96
N PRO A 127 -17.16 -5.64 -8.11
CA PRO A 127 -18.48 -6.17 -7.84
C PRO A 127 -18.81 -6.13 -6.33
N ALA A 128 -20.09 -6.06 -5.98
CA ALA A 128 -20.51 -5.92 -4.58
C ALA A 128 -20.06 -7.10 -3.68
N GLY A 129 -19.84 -8.28 -4.26
CA GLY A 129 -19.34 -9.47 -3.55
C GLY A 129 -17.94 -9.30 -2.95
N ASP A 130 -17.11 -8.40 -3.49
CA ASP A 130 -15.76 -8.11 -2.99
C ASP A 130 -15.74 -6.97 -1.96
N SER A 131 -16.91 -6.41 -1.64
CA SER A 131 -17.04 -5.31 -0.70
C SER A 131 -16.87 -5.77 0.74
N ASN A 132 -15.71 -5.50 1.33
CA ASN A 132 -15.47 -5.73 2.76
C ASN A 132 -14.51 -4.70 3.37
N VAL A 133 -14.29 -4.76 4.67
CA VAL A 133 -13.44 -3.79 5.40
C VAL A 133 -11.97 -3.84 5.00
N GLY A 134 -11.55 -4.83 4.21
CA GLY A 134 -10.20 -4.97 3.66
C GLY A 134 -10.03 -4.51 2.22
N SER A 135 -11.08 -4.00 1.57
CA SER A 135 -10.94 -3.37 0.26
C SER A 135 -10.10 -2.08 0.40
N ILE A 136 -9.13 -1.87 -0.50
CA ILE A 136 -8.15 -0.77 -0.41
C ILE A 136 -8.37 0.21 -1.55
N VAL A 137 -8.49 1.49 -1.19
CA VAL A 137 -8.75 2.60 -2.08
C VAL A 137 -7.56 3.55 -2.04
N ALA A 138 -7.09 3.93 -3.22
CA ALA A 138 -6.17 5.05 -3.40
C ALA A 138 -7.00 6.32 -3.59
N TYR A 139 -6.69 7.36 -2.82
CA TYR A 139 -7.23 8.70 -3.00
C TYR A 139 -6.09 9.63 -3.40
N TRP A 140 -6.38 10.63 -4.22
CA TRP A 140 -5.41 11.64 -4.56
C TRP A 140 -6.05 12.97 -4.90
N GLY A 141 -5.30 14.03 -4.69
CA GLY A 141 -5.68 15.39 -5.08
C GLY A 141 -4.45 16.10 -5.63
N LYS A 142 -4.67 16.98 -6.62
CA LYS A 142 -3.62 17.92 -7.04
C LYS A 142 -3.55 19.06 -6.04
N ASN A 143 -2.32 19.44 -5.69
CA ASN A 143 -2.06 20.69 -5.01
C ASN A 143 -2.15 21.82 -6.04
N ASP A 144 -3.37 22.19 -6.41
CA ASP A 144 -3.61 23.42 -7.16
C ASP A 144 -3.75 24.58 -6.17
N ALA A 145 -2.66 25.33 -6.01
CA ALA A 145 -2.54 26.45 -5.09
C ALA A 145 -3.60 27.55 -5.33
N ASN A 146 -4.24 27.57 -6.50
CA ASN A 146 -5.20 28.60 -6.87
C ASN A 146 -6.65 28.21 -6.56
N THR A 147 -6.95 26.93 -6.36
CA THR A 147 -8.35 26.49 -6.21
C THR A 147 -8.65 25.77 -4.90
N ASN A 148 -7.66 25.14 -4.23
CA ASN A 148 -7.82 24.40 -2.96
C ASN A 148 -9.15 23.63 -2.85
N SER A 149 -9.62 23.10 -3.98
CA SER A 149 -11.00 22.63 -4.10
C SER A 149 -11.06 21.14 -3.76
N LEU A 150 -12.01 20.77 -2.92
CA LEU A 150 -12.33 19.36 -2.64
C LEU A 150 -12.74 18.60 -3.92
N ALA A 151 -13.16 19.31 -4.97
CA ALA A 151 -13.47 18.72 -6.27
C ALA A 151 -12.22 18.23 -7.04
N SER A 152 -11.01 18.57 -6.60
CA SER A 152 -9.76 18.07 -7.17
C SER A 152 -9.38 16.67 -6.69
N TRP A 153 -10.13 16.11 -5.73
CA TRP A 153 -9.89 14.78 -5.20
C TRP A 153 -10.61 13.72 -6.02
N ASP A 154 -9.87 12.69 -6.39
CA ASP A 154 -10.41 11.49 -7.03
C ASP A 154 -9.91 10.24 -6.28
N SER A 155 -10.50 9.10 -6.60
CA SER A 155 -10.20 7.84 -5.95
C SER A 155 -10.29 6.66 -6.91
N THR A 156 -9.57 5.60 -6.58
CA THR A 156 -9.76 4.33 -7.26
C THR A 156 -9.51 3.16 -6.32
N LEU A 157 -10.37 2.16 -6.41
CA LEU A 157 -10.19 0.88 -5.76
C LEU A 157 -9.01 0.16 -6.42
N ILE A 158 -8.02 -0.23 -5.62
CA ILE A 158 -6.83 -0.93 -6.11
C ILE A 158 -6.81 -2.39 -5.71
N TYR A 159 -7.39 -2.74 -4.56
CA TYR A 159 -7.44 -4.13 -4.08
C TYR A 159 -8.82 -4.41 -3.47
N ALA A 160 -9.45 -5.52 -3.86
CA ALA A 160 -10.64 -6.04 -3.20
C ALA A 160 -10.74 -7.55 -3.42
N ASP A 161 -10.92 -8.29 -2.33
CA ASP A 161 -11.09 -9.74 -2.36
C ASP A 161 -12.09 -10.12 -1.27
N ALA A 162 -13.14 -10.87 -1.63
CA ALA A 162 -14.20 -11.30 -0.72
C ALA A 162 -13.71 -12.01 0.57
N THR A 163 -12.57 -12.70 0.51
CA THR A 163 -12.02 -13.53 1.59
C THR A 163 -10.76 -12.92 2.20
N ASN A 164 -9.87 -12.41 1.35
CA ASN A 164 -8.52 -11.99 1.71
C ASN A 164 -8.49 -10.50 2.02
N GLN A 165 -8.78 -10.14 3.26
CA GLN A 165 -8.97 -8.75 3.64
C GLN A 165 -7.63 -8.02 3.86
N GLY A 166 -7.38 -7.01 3.03
CA GLY A 166 -6.20 -6.15 3.14
C GLY A 166 -6.15 -5.38 4.47
N ARG A 167 -4.96 -5.26 5.04
CA ARG A 167 -4.68 -4.53 6.29
C ARG A 167 -3.43 -3.68 6.16
N TYR A 168 -3.35 -2.66 7.00
CA TYR A 168 -2.20 -1.78 7.18
C TYR A 168 -1.58 -1.33 5.84
N PRO A 169 -2.37 -0.67 4.98
CA PRO A 169 -1.92 -0.32 3.64
C PRO A 169 -0.74 0.65 3.69
N SER A 170 0.18 0.45 2.75
CA SER A 170 1.18 1.43 2.35
C SER A 170 1.05 1.67 0.85
N GLY A 171 1.44 2.85 0.38
CA GLY A 171 1.51 3.10 -1.05
C GLY A 171 1.47 4.57 -1.44
N GLY A 172 1.11 4.81 -2.70
CA GLY A 172 1.08 6.14 -3.28
C GLY A 172 0.83 6.11 -4.78
N ILE A 173 1.12 7.22 -5.44
CA ILE A 173 1.06 7.35 -6.90
C ILE A 173 2.47 7.27 -7.46
N TRP A 174 2.66 6.34 -8.39
CA TRP A 174 3.89 6.20 -9.13
C TRP A 174 3.77 6.79 -10.54
N ASN A 175 4.74 7.63 -10.90
CA ASN A 175 4.90 8.13 -12.26
C ASN A 175 5.72 7.12 -13.06
N THR A 176 5.10 6.46 -14.03
CA THR A 176 5.70 5.37 -14.79
C THR A 176 6.61 5.83 -15.91
N ALA A 177 6.59 7.13 -16.26
CA ALA A 177 7.45 7.67 -17.30
C ALA A 177 8.92 7.68 -16.87
N PRO A 178 9.86 7.24 -17.73
CA PRO A 178 11.29 7.29 -17.43
C PRO A 178 11.74 8.66 -16.95
N GLY A 179 12.54 8.70 -15.88
CA GLY A 179 13.03 9.93 -15.28
C GLY A 179 11.94 10.86 -14.73
N ASN A 180 10.72 10.33 -14.50
CA ASN A 180 9.54 11.11 -14.17
C ASN A 180 9.27 12.25 -15.19
N GLY A 181 9.46 12.04 -16.48
CA GLY A 181 9.27 13.11 -17.47
C GLY A 181 7.81 13.55 -17.68
N ASN A 182 6.84 12.83 -17.11
CA ASN A 182 5.43 13.07 -17.34
C ASN A 182 4.74 13.83 -16.20
N THR A 183 4.02 14.90 -16.52
CA THR A 183 3.24 15.72 -15.57
C THR A 183 1.74 15.40 -15.61
N ASP A 184 1.30 14.57 -16.55
CA ASP A 184 -0.09 14.14 -16.67
C ASP A 184 -0.41 13.05 -15.64
N LEU A 185 -1.29 13.39 -14.69
CA LEU A 185 -1.72 12.50 -13.62
C LEU A 185 -2.45 11.26 -14.15
N ASN A 186 -3.14 11.35 -15.29
CA ASN A 186 -3.91 10.23 -15.85
C ASN A 186 -3.03 9.07 -16.32
N LYS A 187 -1.74 9.32 -16.55
CA LYS A 187 -0.77 8.27 -16.92
C LYS A 187 -0.05 7.65 -15.73
N ALA A 188 -0.30 8.18 -14.52
CA ALA A 188 0.27 7.64 -13.31
C ALA A 188 -0.49 6.39 -12.86
N VAL A 189 0.11 5.64 -11.94
CA VAL A 189 -0.44 4.39 -11.42
C VAL A 189 -0.53 4.48 -9.90
N ALA A 190 -1.70 4.21 -9.35
CA ALA A 190 -1.85 3.97 -7.91
C ALA A 190 -1.20 2.62 -7.59
N VAL A 191 -0.37 2.58 -6.56
CA VAL A 191 0.31 1.36 -6.10
C VAL A 191 0.10 1.19 -4.61
N GLY A 192 -0.04 -0.05 -4.16
CA GLY A 192 -0.19 -0.34 -2.75
C GLY A 192 0.25 -1.75 -2.37
N SER A 193 0.56 -1.91 -1.09
CA SER A 193 0.84 -3.22 -0.49
C SER A 193 0.48 -3.25 0.99
N GLY A 194 0.32 -4.46 1.51
CA GLY A 194 0.14 -4.68 2.94
C GLY A 194 -0.14 -6.15 3.27
N PRO A 195 -0.25 -6.49 4.55
CA PRO A 195 -0.67 -7.84 4.96
C PRO A 195 -2.16 -8.10 4.73
N VAL A 196 -2.50 -9.38 4.75
CA VAL A 196 -3.86 -9.90 4.60
C VAL A 196 -4.29 -10.70 5.83
N THR A 197 -5.54 -10.55 6.23
CA THR A 197 -6.22 -11.36 7.23
C THR A 197 -7.55 -11.90 6.71
N THR A 198 -7.97 -13.05 7.23
CA THR A 198 -9.32 -13.62 7.03
C THR A 198 -10.21 -13.42 8.26
N GLY A 199 -9.73 -12.71 9.28
CA GLY A 199 -10.41 -12.51 10.57
C GLY A 199 -9.95 -13.43 11.69
N SER A 200 -9.28 -14.55 11.38
CA SER A 200 -8.74 -15.51 12.35
C SER A 200 -7.21 -15.52 12.47
N GLY A 201 -6.53 -14.65 11.73
CA GLY A 201 -5.08 -14.55 11.72
C GLY A 201 -4.56 -13.86 10.47
N TRP A 202 -3.24 -13.78 10.36
CA TRP A 202 -2.53 -13.32 9.17
C TRP A 202 -2.31 -14.49 8.22
N VAL A 203 -2.71 -14.31 6.95
CA VAL A 203 -2.72 -15.39 5.94
C VAL A 203 -1.91 -15.05 4.69
N GLY A 204 -1.38 -13.83 4.61
CA GLY A 204 -0.52 -13.45 3.50
C GLY A 204 -0.33 -11.96 3.34
N SER A 205 -0.12 -11.60 2.09
CA SER A 205 0.37 -10.30 1.63
C SER A 205 -0.39 -9.92 0.38
N TRP A 206 -0.88 -8.68 0.28
CA TRP A 206 -1.48 -8.16 -0.94
C TRP A 206 -0.56 -7.14 -1.60
N TYR A 207 -0.62 -7.12 -2.92
CA TYR A 207 -0.01 -6.12 -3.77
C TYR A 207 -1.01 -5.72 -4.81
N ALA A 208 -1.11 -4.43 -5.08
CA ALA A 208 -2.00 -3.97 -6.12
C ALA A 208 -1.45 -2.78 -6.85
N SER A 209 -1.91 -2.67 -8.08
CA SER A 209 -1.75 -1.43 -8.82
C SER A 209 -2.88 -1.18 -9.78
N LYS A 210 -3.11 0.09 -10.09
CA LYS A 210 -4.12 0.47 -11.06
C LYS A 210 -3.77 1.80 -11.70
N SER A 211 -3.87 1.89 -13.02
CA SER A 211 -3.76 3.16 -13.72
C SER A 211 -4.80 4.14 -13.19
N LEU A 212 -4.40 5.40 -12.97
CA LEU A 212 -5.31 6.45 -12.55
C LEU A 212 -6.34 6.80 -13.63
N SER A 213 -6.15 6.42 -14.88
CA SER A 213 -7.18 6.58 -15.92
C SER A 213 -8.18 5.42 -15.99
N LEU A 214 -7.88 4.27 -15.37
CA LEU A 214 -8.67 3.06 -15.58
C LEU A 214 -10.05 3.14 -14.94
N THR A 215 -11.08 2.80 -15.72
CA THR A 215 -12.46 2.67 -15.29
C THR A 215 -12.88 1.19 -15.26
N PRO A 216 -13.90 0.82 -14.45
CA PRO A 216 -14.58 1.67 -13.47
C PRO A 216 -13.69 1.98 -12.25
N LYS A 217 -13.88 3.16 -11.62
CA LYS A 217 -13.04 3.60 -10.49
C LYS A 217 -13.18 2.73 -9.26
N ASN A 218 -14.37 2.18 -9.05
CA ASN A 218 -14.75 1.44 -7.86
C ASN A 218 -14.62 -0.09 -7.99
N ALA A 219 -13.97 -0.58 -9.06
CA ALA A 219 -13.53 -1.97 -9.16
C ALA A 219 -12.02 -2.07 -9.04
N ALA A 220 -11.50 -3.15 -8.48
CA ALA A 220 -10.05 -3.36 -8.43
C ALA A 220 -9.48 -3.55 -9.84
N GLY A 221 -8.19 -3.25 -10.00
CA GLY A 221 -7.49 -3.43 -11.26
C GLY A 221 -7.18 -4.91 -11.52
N PRO A 222 -6.84 -5.28 -12.77
CA PRO A 222 -6.38 -6.64 -13.08
C PRO A 222 -5.05 -7.00 -12.37
N ASP A 223 -4.29 -6.00 -11.96
CA ASP A 223 -2.99 -6.13 -11.32
C ASP A 223 -3.10 -6.19 -9.78
N GLU A 224 -4.20 -6.70 -9.22
CA GLU A 224 -4.29 -7.02 -7.80
C GLU A 224 -3.85 -8.47 -7.54
N GLN A 225 -3.13 -8.70 -6.45
CA GLN A 225 -2.52 -10.00 -6.16
C GLN A 225 -2.54 -10.27 -4.65
N PHE A 226 -2.84 -11.52 -4.29
CA PHE A 226 -2.75 -12.04 -2.94
C PHE A 226 -1.70 -13.16 -2.88
N PHE A 227 -0.69 -13.01 -2.05
CA PHE A 227 0.34 -14.00 -1.83
C PHE A 227 0.13 -14.65 -0.47
N ALA A 228 -0.19 -15.95 -0.48
CA ALA A 228 -0.38 -16.73 0.72
C ALA A 228 0.97 -16.92 1.43
N ASN A 229 0.97 -16.79 2.76
CA ASN A 229 2.13 -17.07 3.60
C ASN A 229 1.94 -18.26 4.56
N ALA A 230 0.78 -18.91 4.46
CA ALA A 230 0.47 -20.21 5.02
C ALA A 230 0.27 -21.20 3.86
N ALA A 231 0.65 -22.46 4.08
CA ALA A 231 0.44 -23.51 3.09
C ALA A 231 -1.07 -23.68 2.79
N PRO A 232 -1.47 -23.95 1.54
CA PRO A 232 -0.63 -24.14 0.36
C PRO A 232 -0.17 -22.82 -0.29
N PHE A 233 1.14 -22.68 -0.54
CA PHE A 233 1.77 -21.48 -1.12
C PHE A 233 1.53 -21.29 -2.64
N ASN A 234 0.76 -22.18 -3.26
CA ASN A 234 0.58 -22.32 -4.70
C ASN A 234 -0.92 -22.27 -5.12
N SER A 235 -1.73 -21.42 -4.47
CA SER A 235 -3.10 -21.19 -4.92
C SER A 235 -3.10 -20.44 -6.26
N ALA A 236 -4.19 -20.58 -7.04
CA ALA A 236 -4.39 -19.84 -8.28
C ALA A 236 -4.29 -18.30 -8.12
N THR A 237 -4.49 -17.80 -6.89
CA THR A 237 -4.39 -16.38 -6.52
C THR A 237 -3.01 -15.95 -6.03
N SER A 238 -2.13 -16.89 -5.63
CA SER A 238 -0.81 -16.68 -5.05
C SER A 238 0.30 -17.15 -6.00
N PRO A 239 0.87 -16.27 -6.84
CA PRO A 239 2.03 -16.64 -7.66
C PRO A 239 3.18 -17.13 -6.77
N SER A 240 4.08 -17.95 -7.34
CA SER A 240 5.29 -18.47 -6.68
C SER A 240 6.29 -17.36 -6.34
N MET A 241 5.96 -16.51 -5.37
CA MET A 241 6.86 -15.53 -4.79
C MET A 241 7.48 -16.09 -3.52
N THR A 242 8.76 -15.81 -3.29
CA THR A 242 9.43 -16.21 -2.04
C THR A 242 8.66 -15.66 -0.85
N LYS A 243 8.41 -16.53 0.14
CA LYS A 243 7.64 -16.18 1.35
C LYS A 243 8.11 -14.85 1.91
N HIS A 244 7.14 -13.97 2.15
CA HIS A 244 7.31 -12.81 2.97
C HIS A 244 6.00 -12.32 3.55
N ASP A 245 6.17 -11.64 4.66
CA ASP A 245 5.17 -11.32 5.64
C ASP A 245 5.17 -9.82 5.84
N PHE A 246 3.98 -9.25 6.03
CA PHE A 246 3.82 -7.83 6.36
C PHE A 246 4.57 -6.88 5.39
N PRO A 247 4.23 -6.85 4.09
CA PRO A 247 4.83 -5.97 3.07
C PRO A 247 4.36 -4.51 3.22
N ARG A 248 4.41 -4.01 4.44
CA ARG A 248 4.17 -2.62 4.86
C ARG A 248 5.47 -1.95 5.29
N TYR A 249 6.52 -2.74 5.53
CA TYR A 249 7.81 -2.22 5.96
C TYR A 249 8.56 -1.61 4.77
N GLY A 250 9.05 -0.39 4.93
CA GLY A 250 9.96 0.20 3.95
C GLY A 250 9.40 0.34 2.53
N MET A 251 8.07 0.42 2.35
CA MET A 251 7.51 0.77 1.05
C MET A 251 7.98 2.16 0.65
N ASN A 252 8.55 2.27 -0.56
CA ASN A 252 8.97 3.54 -1.13
C ASN A 252 8.60 3.58 -2.62
N VAL A 253 7.94 4.66 -3.01
CA VAL A 253 7.69 4.99 -4.41
C VAL A 253 8.83 5.90 -4.85
N CYS A 254 9.61 5.43 -5.81
CA CYS A 254 10.77 6.13 -6.34
C CYS A 254 10.61 6.34 -7.85
N ASP A 255 11.43 7.22 -8.40
CA ASP A 255 11.42 7.57 -9.82
C ASP A 255 11.68 6.35 -10.73
N ASN A 256 12.47 5.40 -10.24
CA ASN A 256 12.88 4.20 -11.00
C ASN A 256 12.10 2.94 -10.62
N GLY A 257 11.07 3.04 -9.78
CA GLY A 257 10.28 1.89 -9.37
C GLY A 257 9.65 2.03 -8.00
N VAL A 258 8.86 1.01 -7.67
CA VAL A 258 8.22 0.86 -6.36
C VAL A 258 8.89 -0.30 -5.66
N TYR A 259 9.38 -0.04 -4.46
CA TYR A 259 10.07 -1.01 -3.62
C TYR A 259 9.24 -1.24 -2.37
N VAL A 260 9.02 -2.51 -2.05
CA VAL A 260 8.27 -2.92 -0.87
C VAL A 260 9.10 -3.94 -0.12
N ALA A 261 9.21 -3.80 1.20
CA ALA A 261 9.95 -4.73 2.00
C ALA A 261 9.01 -5.49 2.97
N GLY A 262 9.25 -6.78 3.11
CA GLY A 262 8.51 -7.68 3.99
C GLY A 262 9.47 -8.52 4.83
N GLN A 263 9.01 -8.97 5.99
CA GLN A 263 9.76 -9.87 6.86
C GLN A 263 9.67 -11.31 6.34
N LYS A 264 10.65 -12.16 6.65
CA LYS A 264 10.55 -13.61 6.46
C LYS A 264 10.36 -14.24 7.83
N MET A 265 9.17 -14.75 8.13
CA MET A 265 8.87 -15.40 9.41
C MET A 265 8.77 -16.92 9.26
N ASN A 266 8.94 -17.66 10.35
CA ASN A 266 8.55 -19.06 10.45
C ASN A 266 7.02 -19.15 10.50
N ASP A 267 6.43 -18.49 11.50
CA ASP A 267 4.98 -18.39 11.68
C ASP A 267 4.58 -16.92 11.91
N ILE A 268 3.78 -16.37 11.02
CA ILE A 268 3.31 -14.98 11.12
C ILE A 268 2.30 -14.78 12.28
N ASN A 269 1.68 -15.87 12.74
CA ASN A 269 0.69 -15.85 13.82
C ASN A 269 1.31 -16.20 15.18
N GLY A 270 2.61 -16.48 15.23
CA GLY A 270 3.32 -16.72 16.48
C GLY A 270 3.17 -15.55 17.45
N THR A 271 2.82 -15.86 18.70
CA THR A 271 2.62 -14.86 19.77
C THR A 271 3.90 -14.54 20.55
N THR A 272 4.99 -15.28 20.30
CA THR A 272 6.31 -15.06 20.90
C THR A 272 7.36 -14.86 19.81
N ALA A 273 8.46 -14.17 20.12
CA ALA A 273 9.56 -13.95 19.18
C ALA A 273 10.16 -15.27 18.65
N ALA A 274 10.25 -16.29 19.53
CA ALA A 274 10.70 -17.63 19.17
C ALA A 274 9.73 -18.34 18.21
N ALA A 275 8.41 -18.24 18.45
CA ALA A 275 7.40 -18.80 17.56
C ALA A 275 7.35 -18.07 16.21
N GLN A 276 7.48 -16.74 16.22
CA GLN A 276 7.54 -15.94 14.99
C GLN A 276 8.74 -16.30 14.13
N GLY A 277 9.90 -16.52 14.77
CA GLY A 277 11.10 -17.01 14.11
C GLY A 277 11.49 -16.17 12.90
N ILE A 278 11.80 -14.90 13.13
CA ILE A 278 12.21 -13.97 12.05
C ILE A 278 13.55 -14.43 11.47
N ARG A 279 13.55 -14.76 10.17
CA ARG A 279 14.70 -15.27 9.42
C ARG A 279 15.35 -14.22 8.51
N GLY A 280 14.72 -13.07 8.36
CA GLY A 280 15.23 -11.98 7.51
C GLY A 280 14.11 -11.21 6.85
N ALA A 281 14.36 -10.78 5.61
CA ALA A 281 13.41 -9.99 4.82
C ALA A 281 13.54 -10.24 3.33
N SER A 282 12.53 -9.81 2.59
CA SER A 282 12.53 -9.75 1.12
C SER A 282 12.16 -8.36 0.66
N ILE A 283 12.65 -8.00 -0.52
CA ILE A 283 12.25 -6.77 -1.22
C ILE A 283 11.55 -7.19 -2.51
N SER A 284 10.33 -6.73 -2.69
CA SER A 284 9.57 -6.82 -3.93
C SER A 284 9.78 -5.52 -4.70
N LYS A 285 10.19 -5.62 -5.95
CA LYS A 285 10.36 -4.48 -6.86
C LYS A 285 9.42 -4.61 -8.04
N ARG A 286 8.68 -3.54 -8.34
CA ARG A 286 8.05 -3.39 -9.66
C ARG A 286 9.07 -2.85 -10.65
N ASN A 287 9.32 -3.59 -11.73
CA ASN A 287 10.08 -3.11 -12.89
C ASN A 287 9.13 -2.46 -13.90
N VAL A 288 9.67 -1.52 -14.69
CA VAL A 288 9.01 -0.88 -15.84
C VAL A 288 8.86 -1.90 -16.97
#